data_AF-A0AA41E753-F1
#
_entry.id   AF-A0AA41E753-F1
#
_cell.length_a   1.000
_cell.length_b   1.000
_cell.length_c   1.000
_cell.angle_alpha   90.00
_cell.angle_beta   90.00
_cell.angle_gamma   90.00
#
_symmetry.space_group_name_H-M   'P 1'
#
loop_
_entity.id
_entity.type
_entity.pdbx_description
1 polymer ?
#
loop_
_entity_poly.entity_id
_entity_poly.type
_entity_poly.pdbx_seq_one_letter_code
_entity_poly.pdbx_strand_id
1 'polypeptide(L)'
;MRHGAASTVPASDAVALAWTAGACIAMLWLPFWAFAGYLLILTLVGYDRHPAAPAVAILCVVALVVLGPLVALKLPVPALGNDKPQYLGFMTDMRAFGVDVFLAKQPELLSFASLHAAAALFGINDLAFLALFDFYFGMLLVSVWRTDYRALPLFLLLFLSASSFFGTYANLIRQAMALPFIFLTISARGRIEAACHAALAGLAHLPALAVAAPYVMLRCAGRRTAPVGMAAGVLAMGASGRDWSALVSSDQADSYLSGKVGLYTSWENGSTFNVTLFACMLYALCRALWQGNRPRHATADRRAIDVTQRYLLALTVAAVALVVTRHMTKVYERVYIYFFVIALMTLSLIVSQIRRGPFKAFVLCGALGYGAYGFAKNLDNQPFLFRGDVYAYLTSSLFDLYHDYLMEFE
;
A
#
# COMPACT_ATOMS: atom_id res chain seq x y z
N MET A 1 -4.87 14.74 56.17
CA MET A 1 -4.16 13.53 55.68
C MET A 1 -4.83 13.08 54.39
N ARG A 2 -4.08 13.05 53.28
CA ARG A 2 -4.57 12.69 51.94
C ARG A 2 -4.79 11.18 51.87
N HIS A 3 -6.02 10.73 51.62
CA HIS A 3 -6.26 9.36 51.17
C HIS A 3 -5.84 9.25 49.71
N GLY A 4 -4.83 8.41 49.46
CA GLY A 4 -4.42 8.02 48.12
C GLY A 4 -5.50 7.18 47.47
N ALA A 5 -6.10 7.70 46.40
CA ALA A 5 -6.90 6.92 45.49
C ALA A 5 -5.95 5.98 44.73
N ALA A 6 -5.98 4.70 45.07
CA ALA A 6 -5.37 3.66 44.27
C ALA A 6 -6.05 3.67 42.89
N SER A 7 -5.30 4.04 41.86
CA SER A 7 -5.74 3.94 40.47
C SER A 7 -5.84 2.47 40.08
N THR A 8 -7.01 1.87 40.29
CA THR A 8 -7.32 0.55 39.75
C THR A 8 -7.42 0.67 38.24
N VAL A 9 -6.38 0.22 37.54
CA VAL A 9 -6.43 -0.01 36.09
C VAL A 9 -7.63 -0.93 35.81
N PRO A 10 -8.54 -0.58 34.89
CA PRO A 10 -9.71 -1.42 34.60
C PRO A 10 -9.26 -2.84 34.22
N ALA A 11 -9.93 -3.88 34.73
CA ALA A 11 -9.56 -5.27 34.49
C ALA A 11 -9.45 -5.64 32.99
N SER A 12 -10.13 -4.91 32.11
CA SER A 12 -10.04 -5.04 30.65
C SER A 12 -8.66 -4.64 30.08
N ASP A 13 -7.99 -3.70 30.72
CA ASP A 13 -6.70 -3.16 30.28
C ASP A 13 -5.55 -4.03 30.76
N ALA A 14 -5.69 -4.66 31.94
CA ALA A 14 -4.75 -5.65 32.45
C ALA A 14 -4.70 -6.92 31.58
N VAL A 15 -5.87 -7.38 31.11
CA VAL A 15 -5.94 -8.51 30.16
C VAL A 15 -5.27 -8.12 28.85
N ALA A 16 -5.62 -6.97 28.26
CA ALA A 16 -5.00 -6.50 27.02
C ALA A 16 -3.47 -6.37 27.13
N LEU A 17 -2.97 -5.86 28.27
CA LEU A 17 -1.54 -5.76 28.57
C LEU A 17 -0.86 -7.14 28.65
N ALA A 18 -1.49 -8.12 29.29
CA ALA A 18 -0.98 -9.49 29.37
C ALA A 18 -0.92 -10.16 27.99
N TRP A 19 -1.94 -9.99 27.14
CA TRP A 19 -1.93 -10.49 25.76
C TRP A 19 -0.84 -9.82 24.92
N THR A 20 -0.62 -8.50 25.08
CA THR A 20 0.46 -7.82 24.38
C THR A 20 1.84 -8.27 24.86
N ALA A 21 2.04 -8.46 26.16
CA ALA A 21 3.31 -8.93 26.70
C ALA A 21 3.60 -10.37 26.25
N GLY A 22 2.61 -11.26 26.28
CA GLY A 22 2.73 -12.63 25.78
C GLY A 22 3.05 -12.67 24.28
N ALA A 23 2.40 -11.84 23.47
CA ALA A 23 2.72 -11.71 22.05
C ALA A 23 4.16 -11.21 21.83
N CYS A 24 4.62 -10.21 22.58
CA CYS A 24 6.00 -9.71 22.50
C CYS A 24 7.04 -10.77 22.87
N ILE A 25 6.75 -11.65 23.83
CA ILE A 25 7.67 -12.76 24.17
C ILE A 25 7.66 -13.82 23.07
N ALA A 26 6.48 -14.17 22.55
CA ALA A 26 6.34 -15.13 21.45
C ALA A 26 7.07 -14.66 20.18
N MET A 27 7.21 -13.34 19.99
CA MET A 27 7.97 -12.78 18.87
C MET A 27 9.43 -13.19 18.81
N LEU A 28 10.05 -13.50 19.95
CA LEU A 28 11.45 -13.91 19.97
C LEU A 28 11.64 -15.29 19.32
N TRP A 29 10.63 -16.16 19.44
CA TRP A 29 10.71 -17.56 19.05
C TRP A 29 10.01 -17.86 17.72
N LEU A 30 8.81 -17.31 17.53
CA LEU A 30 7.99 -17.51 16.33
C LEU A 30 7.40 -16.16 15.87
N PRO A 31 8.24 -15.22 15.40
CA PRO A 31 7.88 -13.86 15.02
C PRO A 31 6.71 -13.80 14.05
N PHE A 32 6.72 -14.63 13.01
CA PHE A 32 5.64 -14.65 12.02
C PHE A 32 4.29 -15.03 12.63
N TRP A 33 4.23 -16.13 13.38
CA TRP A 33 2.97 -16.62 13.95
C TRP A 33 2.44 -15.71 15.05
N ALA A 34 3.32 -15.15 15.86
CA ALA A 34 2.97 -14.14 16.84
C ALA A 34 2.40 -12.88 16.17
N PHE A 35 2.99 -12.41 15.07
CA PHE A 35 2.43 -11.32 14.26
C PHE A 35 1.05 -11.65 13.71
N ALA A 36 0.91 -12.78 13.01
CA ALA A 36 -0.34 -13.17 12.36
C ALA A 36 -1.47 -13.37 13.38
N GLY A 37 -1.17 -14.02 14.51
CA GLY A 37 -2.11 -14.19 15.62
C GLY A 37 -2.52 -12.84 16.23
N TYR A 38 -1.57 -11.93 16.44
CA TYR A 38 -1.85 -10.60 16.99
C TYR A 38 -2.70 -9.75 16.04
N LEU A 39 -2.40 -9.76 14.74
CA LEU A 39 -3.19 -9.12 13.69
C LEU A 39 -4.62 -9.63 13.65
N LEU A 40 -4.79 -10.96 13.74
CA LEU A 40 -6.09 -11.62 13.77
C LEU A 40 -6.90 -11.19 15.00
N ILE A 41 -6.29 -11.23 16.19
CA ILE A 41 -6.92 -10.82 17.45
C ILE A 41 -7.37 -9.37 17.35
N LEU A 42 -6.52 -8.44 16.90
CA LEU A 42 -6.88 -7.02 16.80
C LEU A 42 -7.98 -6.76 15.76
N THR A 43 -7.99 -7.52 14.65
CA THR A 43 -9.06 -7.44 13.65
C THR A 43 -10.40 -7.92 14.24
N LEU A 44 -10.39 -9.02 14.99
CA LEU A 44 -11.56 -9.55 15.69
C LEU A 44 -12.02 -8.65 16.83
N VAL A 45 -11.11 -8.05 17.60
CA VAL A 45 -11.46 -7.06 18.64
C VAL A 45 -12.25 -5.91 18.01
N GLY A 46 -11.89 -5.50 16.79
CA GLY A 46 -12.59 -4.51 15.97
C GLY A 46 -14.05 -4.84 15.65
N TYR A 47 -14.49 -6.09 15.82
CA TYR A 47 -15.92 -6.47 15.76
C TYR A 47 -16.70 -5.79 16.87
N ASP A 48 -16.25 -6.01 18.10
CA ASP A 48 -16.92 -5.56 19.31
C ASP A 48 -16.46 -4.13 19.62
N ARG A 49 -15.22 -3.90 20.03
CA ARG A 49 -14.74 -2.59 20.50
C ARG A 49 -13.73 -1.97 19.54
N HIS A 50 -13.51 -0.67 19.67
CA HIS A 50 -12.37 -0.05 18.99
C HIS A 50 -11.08 -0.61 19.59
N PRO A 51 -10.12 -1.07 18.78
CA PRO A 51 -8.84 -1.53 19.29
C PRO A 51 -8.15 -0.38 20.02
N ALA A 52 -7.43 -0.67 21.10
CA ALA A 52 -6.67 0.34 21.81
C ALA A 52 -5.54 0.86 20.92
N ALA A 53 -5.33 2.18 20.88
CA ALA A 53 -4.28 2.75 20.04
C ALA A 53 -2.90 2.13 20.32
N PRO A 54 -2.42 2.03 21.58
CA PRO A 54 -1.11 1.41 21.86
C PRO A 54 -0.94 0.01 21.26
N ALA A 55 -2.00 -0.81 21.27
CA ALA A 55 -1.99 -2.14 20.69
C ALA A 55 -1.82 -2.11 19.16
N VAL A 56 -2.50 -1.20 18.48
CA VAL A 56 -2.33 -1.00 17.03
C VAL A 56 -0.92 -0.45 16.73
N ALA A 57 -0.32 0.36 17.62
CA ALA A 57 1.03 0.89 17.40
C ALA A 57 2.06 -0.23 17.49
N ILE A 58 1.92 -1.12 18.48
CA ILE A 58 2.73 -2.33 18.60
C ILE A 58 2.59 -3.18 17.34
N LEU A 59 1.36 -3.39 16.84
CA LEU A 59 1.12 -4.11 15.58
C LEU A 59 1.90 -3.50 14.40
N CYS A 60 1.97 -2.17 14.30
CA CYS A 60 2.71 -1.49 13.24
C CYS A 60 4.22 -1.75 13.34
N VAL A 61 4.79 -1.63 14.54
CA VAL A 61 6.21 -1.90 14.79
C VAL A 61 6.54 -3.35 14.47
N VAL A 62 5.71 -4.27 14.98
CA VAL A 62 5.78 -5.69 14.71
C VAL A 62 5.72 -5.99 13.20
N ALA A 63 4.82 -5.34 12.46
CA ALA A 63 4.68 -5.55 11.03
C ALA A 63 5.97 -5.17 10.26
N LEU A 64 6.66 -4.09 10.68
CA LEU A 64 7.96 -3.72 10.11
C LEU A 64 9.00 -4.79 10.38
N VAL A 65 9.14 -5.19 11.64
CA VAL A 65 10.15 -6.17 12.08
C VAL A 65 9.97 -7.53 11.39
N VAL A 66 8.74 -7.98 11.21
CA VAL A 66 8.46 -9.31 10.65
C VAL A 66 8.48 -9.29 9.11
N LEU A 67 7.94 -8.25 8.48
CA LEU A 67 7.82 -8.20 7.01
C LEU A 67 9.08 -7.63 6.31
N GLY A 68 9.90 -6.87 7.02
CA GLY A 68 11.13 -6.30 6.48
C GLY A 68 12.06 -7.39 5.92
N PRO A 69 12.49 -8.38 6.73
CA PRO A 69 13.35 -9.46 6.27
C PRO A 69 12.76 -10.28 5.11
N LEU A 70 11.45 -10.53 5.14
CA LEU A 70 10.73 -11.24 4.08
C LEU A 70 10.95 -10.60 2.70
N VAL A 71 10.86 -9.26 2.65
CA VAL A 71 10.99 -8.48 1.42
C VAL A 71 12.44 -8.24 1.06
N ALA A 72 13.27 -7.89 2.04
CA ALA A 72 14.65 -7.49 1.78
C ALA A 72 15.55 -8.67 1.39
N LEU A 73 15.40 -9.85 2.01
CA LEU A 73 16.15 -11.07 1.64
C LEU A 73 15.61 -11.78 0.39
N LYS A 74 14.75 -11.14 -0.41
CA LYS A 74 14.28 -11.79 -1.63
C LYS A 74 15.42 -12.02 -2.63
N LEU A 75 15.40 -13.11 -3.38
CA LEU A 75 16.46 -13.46 -4.32
C LEU A 75 16.60 -12.39 -5.43
N PRO A 76 17.83 -11.97 -5.78
CA PRO A 76 18.06 -11.00 -6.85
C PRO A 76 18.07 -11.68 -8.24
N VAL A 77 17.00 -12.42 -8.57
CA VAL A 77 16.84 -13.08 -9.87
C VAL A 77 15.92 -12.25 -10.77
N PRO A 78 16.30 -11.94 -12.03
CA PRO A 78 15.47 -11.17 -12.96
C PRO A 78 14.34 -12.04 -13.50
N ALA A 79 13.29 -12.21 -12.70
CA ALA A 79 12.12 -13.04 -13.01
C ALA A 79 10.82 -12.33 -12.65
N LEU A 80 9.80 -12.48 -13.50
CA LEU A 80 8.38 -12.12 -13.30
C LEU A 80 8.12 -10.97 -12.29
N GLY A 81 8.45 -9.73 -12.67
CA GLY A 81 8.11 -8.54 -11.88
C GLY A 81 9.00 -8.27 -10.66
N ASN A 82 10.08 -9.04 -10.44
CA ASN A 82 11.08 -8.75 -9.41
C ASN A 82 12.07 -7.67 -9.89
N ASP A 83 11.89 -6.44 -9.45
CA ASP A 83 12.75 -5.32 -9.85
C ASP A 83 14.03 -5.19 -9.01
N LYS A 84 14.27 -6.05 -8.00
CA LYS A 84 15.47 -5.93 -7.14
C LYS A 84 16.80 -5.93 -7.90
N PRO A 85 17.02 -6.81 -8.90
CA PRO A 85 18.22 -6.74 -9.72
C PRO A 85 18.38 -5.38 -10.42
N GLN A 86 17.28 -4.83 -10.91
CA GLN A 86 17.29 -3.51 -11.55
C GLN A 86 17.63 -2.40 -10.56
N TYR A 87 17.09 -2.46 -9.34
CA TYR A 87 17.38 -1.49 -8.28
C TYR A 87 18.85 -1.56 -7.82
N LEU A 88 19.41 -2.77 -7.69
CA LEU A 88 20.85 -2.96 -7.43
C LEU A 88 21.72 -2.36 -8.54
N GLY A 89 21.31 -2.54 -9.80
CA GLY A 89 21.95 -1.91 -10.95
C GLY A 89 21.92 -0.38 -10.85
N PHE A 90 20.75 0.21 -10.56
CA PHE A 90 20.64 1.65 -10.37
C PHE A 90 21.49 2.16 -9.22
N MET A 91 21.53 1.46 -8.08
CA MET A 91 22.40 1.83 -6.95
C MET A 91 23.88 1.84 -7.34
N THR A 92 24.31 0.82 -8.09
CA THR A 92 25.69 0.71 -8.61
C THR A 92 26.02 1.86 -9.56
N ASP A 93 25.16 2.09 -10.54
CA ASP A 93 25.39 3.13 -11.54
C ASP A 93 25.35 4.54 -10.91
N MET A 94 24.41 4.81 -10.00
CA MET A 94 24.36 6.10 -9.30
C MET A 94 25.57 6.33 -8.39
N ARG A 95 26.16 5.26 -7.83
CA ARG A 95 27.42 5.37 -7.07
C ARG A 95 28.60 5.70 -7.97
N ALA A 96 28.60 5.21 -9.22
CA ALA A 96 29.68 5.44 -10.18
C ALA A 96 29.57 6.79 -10.92
N PHE A 97 28.35 7.21 -11.29
CA PHE A 97 28.10 8.34 -12.19
C PHE A 97 27.34 9.52 -11.53
N GLY A 98 26.92 9.37 -10.28
CA GLY A 98 26.07 10.34 -9.59
C GLY A 98 24.59 10.26 -9.99
N VAL A 99 23.74 10.94 -9.23
CA VAL A 99 22.27 10.90 -9.41
C VAL A 99 21.81 11.75 -10.62
N ASP A 100 22.55 12.81 -10.97
CA ASP A 100 22.16 13.78 -11.99
C ASP A 100 21.97 13.17 -13.39
N VAL A 101 22.80 12.18 -13.74
CA VAL A 101 22.71 11.44 -15.02
C VAL A 101 21.37 10.70 -15.13
N PHE A 102 20.84 10.22 -14.00
CA PHE A 102 19.55 9.54 -13.94
C PHE A 102 18.39 10.53 -13.94
N LEU A 103 18.53 11.69 -13.29
CA LEU A 103 17.49 12.73 -13.27
C LEU A 103 17.24 13.35 -14.64
N ALA A 104 18.27 13.43 -15.47
CA ALA A 104 18.13 13.83 -16.88
C ALA A 104 17.24 12.87 -17.68
N LYS A 105 17.15 11.59 -17.27
CA LYS A 105 16.39 10.54 -17.95
C LYS A 105 15.12 10.12 -17.22
N GLN A 106 14.99 10.32 -15.90
CA GLN A 106 13.81 9.92 -15.14
C GLN A 106 13.47 10.98 -14.09
N PRO A 107 12.28 11.64 -14.18
CA PRO A 107 11.90 12.72 -13.27
C PRO A 107 11.50 12.24 -11.87
N GLU A 108 11.66 10.95 -11.56
CA GLU A 108 11.27 10.31 -10.30
C GLU A 108 12.34 10.49 -9.22
N LEU A 109 12.72 11.75 -9.01
CA LEU A 109 13.81 12.21 -8.15
C LEU A 109 13.78 11.57 -6.76
N LEU A 110 12.62 11.51 -6.11
CA LEU A 110 12.53 11.04 -4.74
C LEU A 110 12.88 9.55 -4.63
N SER A 111 12.47 8.73 -5.61
CA SER A 111 12.81 7.31 -5.61
C SER A 111 14.30 7.07 -5.85
N PHE A 112 14.90 7.78 -6.81
CA PHE A 112 16.32 7.65 -7.13
C PHE A 112 17.22 8.22 -6.03
N ALA A 113 16.87 9.38 -5.49
CA ALA A 113 17.57 9.96 -4.36
C ALA A 113 17.54 9.03 -3.13
N SER A 114 16.42 8.35 -2.88
CA SER A 114 16.31 7.43 -1.75
C SER A 114 17.09 6.14 -1.97
N LEU A 115 17.06 5.58 -3.19
CA LEU A 115 17.93 4.46 -3.58
C LEU A 115 19.41 4.82 -3.42
N HIS A 116 19.81 6.01 -3.87
CA HIS A 116 21.19 6.49 -3.72
C HIS A 116 21.58 6.69 -2.25
N ALA A 117 20.71 7.32 -1.45
CA ALA A 117 20.96 7.53 -0.03
C ALA A 117 21.07 6.21 0.73
N ALA A 118 20.19 5.24 0.45
CA ALA A 118 20.27 3.90 1.04
C ALA A 118 21.57 3.18 0.66
N ALA A 119 21.95 3.24 -0.62
CA ALA A 119 23.20 2.67 -1.09
C ALA A 119 24.45 3.32 -0.46
N ALA A 120 24.42 4.64 -0.25
CA ALA A 120 25.51 5.38 0.36
C ALA A 120 25.65 5.10 1.86
N LEU A 121 24.53 4.90 2.57
CA LEU A 121 24.51 4.68 4.02
C LEU A 121 24.73 3.22 4.42
N PHE A 122 24.16 2.28 3.67
CA PHE A 122 24.09 0.87 4.05
C PHE A 122 24.84 -0.06 3.09
N GLY A 123 25.35 0.46 1.97
CA GLY A 123 25.96 -0.34 0.91
C GLY A 123 24.93 -0.80 -0.14
N ILE A 124 25.43 -1.47 -1.19
CA ILE A 124 24.59 -1.99 -2.28
C ILE A 124 24.26 -3.46 -1.95
N ASN A 125 23.40 -3.65 -0.95
CA ASN A 125 23.11 -4.95 -0.34
C ASN A 125 21.65 -5.00 0.16
N ASP A 126 21.31 -6.08 0.88
CA ASP A 126 19.96 -6.33 1.37
C ASP A 126 19.58 -5.41 2.54
N LEU A 127 20.56 -4.90 3.29
CA LEU A 127 20.35 -3.91 4.33
C LEU A 127 19.79 -2.59 3.78
N ALA A 128 20.26 -2.14 2.61
CA ALA A 128 19.67 -0.98 1.93
C ALA A 128 18.20 -1.21 1.55
N PHE A 129 17.83 -2.42 1.11
CA PHE A 129 16.43 -2.75 0.83
C PHE A 129 15.56 -2.80 2.08
N LEU A 130 16.10 -3.34 3.18
CA LEU A 130 15.42 -3.35 4.47
C LEU A 130 15.12 -1.93 4.94
N ALA A 131 16.12 -1.05 4.91
CA ALA A 131 15.97 0.35 5.31
C ALA A 131 14.94 1.09 4.45
N LEU A 132 14.96 0.89 3.13
CA LEU A 132 13.97 1.48 2.22
C LEU A 132 12.56 0.95 2.51
N PHE A 133 12.41 -0.35 2.70
CA PHE A 133 11.12 -0.95 3.03
C PHE A 133 10.59 -0.38 4.36
N ASP A 134 11.40 -0.42 5.43
CA ASP A 134 10.97 0.02 6.75
C ASP A 134 10.60 1.51 6.76
N PHE A 135 11.36 2.35 6.05
CA PHE A 135 11.07 3.77 5.95
C PHE A 135 9.73 4.02 5.24
N TYR A 136 9.54 3.48 4.04
CA TYR A 136 8.35 3.77 3.23
C TYR A 136 7.11 3.02 3.69
N PHE A 137 7.25 1.76 4.09
CA PHE A 137 6.15 1.01 4.70
C PHE A 137 5.78 1.60 6.06
N GLY A 138 6.77 1.99 6.88
CA GLY A 138 6.52 2.71 8.13
C GLY A 138 5.76 4.02 7.91
N MET A 139 6.15 4.81 6.90
CA MET A 139 5.39 5.98 6.49
C MET A 139 3.97 5.65 6.03
N LEU A 140 3.75 4.54 5.31
CA LEU A 140 2.40 4.08 4.96
C LEU A 140 1.59 3.82 6.22
N LEU A 141 2.13 3.06 7.18
CA LEU A 141 1.44 2.75 8.44
C LEU A 141 1.11 4.02 9.22
N VAL A 142 2.04 4.96 9.31
CA VAL A 142 1.80 6.27 9.94
C VAL A 142 0.73 7.07 9.20
N SER A 143 0.71 7.03 7.87
CA SER A 143 -0.32 7.70 7.07
C SER A 143 -1.71 7.14 7.37
N VAL A 144 -1.86 5.81 7.35
CA VAL A 144 -3.10 5.09 7.68
C VAL A 144 -3.54 5.36 9.11
N TRP A 145 -2.59 5.35 10.04
CA TRP A 145 -2.81 5.65 11.45
C TRP A 145 -3.41 7.05 11.64
N ARG A 146 -2.83 8.06 10.98
CA ARG A 146 -3.31 9.45 11.05
C ARG A 146 -4.69 9.63 10.42
N THR A 147 -5.02 8.79 9.44
CA THR A 147 -6.34 8.74 8.79
C THR A 147 -7.38 8.19 9.76
N ASP A 148 -7.24 6.92 10.15
CA ASP A 148 -8.01 6.26 11.21
C ASP A 148 -7.32 4.97 11.64
N TYR A 149 -6.63 5.00 12.79
CA TYR A 149 -5.91 3.85 13.34
C TYR A 149 -6.80 2.61 13.55
N ARG A 150 -8.13 2.78 13.69
CA ARG A 150 -9.06 1.66 13.90
C ARG A 150 -9.22 0.79 12.67
N ALA A 151 -8.97 1.33 11.48
CA ALA A 151 -9.04 0.60 10.22
C ALA A 151 -7.75 -0.20 9.93
N LEU A 152 -6.65 0.09 10.65
CA LEU A 152 -5.32 -0.42 10.34
C LEU A 152 -5.21 -1.95 10.44
N PRO A 153 -5.75 -2.65 11.46
CA PRO A 153 -5.65 -4.11 11.52
C PRO A 153 -6.31 -4.80 10.33
N LEU A 154 -7.53 -4.39 9.98
CA LEU A 154 -8.23 -4.94 8.81
C LEU A 154 -7.54 -4.57 7.50
N PHE A 155 -7.03 -3.33 7.39
CA PHE A 155 -6.26 -2.91 6.23
C PHE A 155 -5.01 -3.78 6.05
N LEU A 156 -4.23 -4.00 7.11
CA LEU A 156 -3.03 -4.86 7.06
C LEU A 156 -3.39 -6.29 6.70
N LEU A 157 -4.42 -6.87 7.32
CA LEU A 157 -4.87 -8.22 6.98
C LEU A 157 -5.21 -8.35 5.50
N LEU A 158 -6.07 -7.45 4.99
CA LEU A 158 -6.47 -7.46 3.58
C LEU A 158 -5.28 -7.20 2.66
N PHE A 159 -4.40 -6.27 3.03
CA PHE A 159 -3.25 -5.89 2.22
C PHE A 159 -2.25 -7.03 2.09
N LEU A 160 -1.90 -7.70 3.20
CA LEU A 160 -1.01 -8.85 3.22
C LEU A 160 -1.62 -10.09 2.57
N SER A 161 -2.94 -10.24 2.63
CA SER A 161 -3.62 -11.34 1.93
C SER A 161 -3.74 -11.13 0.43
N ALA A 162 -3.53 -9.91 -0.04
CA ALA A 162 -3.60 -9.61 -1.46
C ALA A 162 -2.25 -9.79 -2.15
N SER A 163 -2.30 -10.29 -3.39
CA SER A 163 -1.12 -10.33 -4.25
C SER A 163 -0.52 -8.94 -4.48
N SER A 164 -1.27 -7.87 -4.22
CA SER A 164 -0.77 -6.51 -4.31
C SER A 164 0.32 -6.18 -3.29
N PHE A 165 0.31 -6.67 -2.05
CA PHE A 165 1.45 -6.43 -1.14
C PHE A 165 2.72 -7.06 -1.70
N PHE A 166 2.64 -8.34 -2.06
CA PHE A 166 3.76 -9.09 -2.63
C PHE A 166 4.21 -8.56 -3.99
N GLY A 167 3.26 -8.16 -4.84
CA GLY A 167 3.53 -7.51 -6.12
C GLY A 167 4.14 -6.11 -5.97
N THR A 168 3.80 -5.35 -4.93
CA THR A 168 4.29 -3.96 -4.75
C THR A 168 5.50 -3.85 -3.86
N TYR A 169 5.32 -4.04 -2.56
CA TYR A 169 6.39 -3.86 -1.61
C TYR A 169 7.45 -4.94 -1.77
N ALA A 170 7.01 -6.18 -2.01
CA ALA A 170 7.96 -7.27 -2.17
C ALA A 170 8.64 -7.25 -3.54
N ASN A 171 7.98 -6.84 -4.63
CA ASN A 171 8.54 -6.96 -5.98
C ASN A 171 8.84 -5.63 -6.69
N LEU A 172 8.11 -4.54 -6.40
CA LEU A 172 8.13 -3.26 -7.13
C LEU A 172 8.32 -2.04 -6.17
N ILE A 173 9.47 -1.97 -5.48
CA ILE A 173 9.70 -1.06 -4.35
C ILE A 173 9.41 0.42 -4.67
N ARG A 174 9.72 0.89 -5.88
CA ARG A 174 9.51 2.30 -6.27
C ARG A 174 8.03 2.68 -6.29
N GLN A 175 7.18 1.76 -6.71
CA GLN A 175 5.73 1.96 -6.68
C GLN A 175 5.20 2.02 -5.24
N ALA A 176 5.76 1.19 -4.36
CA ALA A 176 5.50 1.20 -2.94
C ALA A 176 5.90 2.54 -2.27
N MET A 177 7.00 3.17 -2.68
CA MET A 177 7.45 4.48 -2.16
C MET A 177 6.41 5.60 -2.35
N ALA A 178 5.56 5.51 -3.38
CA ALA A 178 4.55 6.52 -3.66
C ALA A 178 3.25 6.35 -2.84
N LEU A 179 2.97 5.15 -2.32
CA LEU A 179 1.72 4.85 -1.61
C LEU A 179 1.49 5.71 -0.35
N PRO A 180 2.48 5.93 0.53
CA PRO A 180 2.32 6.81 1.69
C PRO A 180 1.86 8.21 1.29
N PHE A 181 2.45 8.76 0.23
CA PHE A 181 2.12 10.10 -0.26
C PHE A 181 0.74 10.18 -0.91
N ILE A 182 0.29 9.12 -1.59
CA ILE A 182 -1.10 9.03 -2.07
C ILE A 182 -2.07 9.08 -0.87
N PHE A 183 -1.80 8.34 0.19
CA PHE A 183 -2.67 8.30 1.37
C PHE A 183 -2.70 9.63 2.11
N LEU A 184 -1.54 10.29 2.23
CA LEU A 184 -1.43 11.64 2.77
C LEU A 184 -2.15 12.67 1.88
N THR A 185 -2.09 12.53 0.56
CA THR A 185 -2.83 13.39 -0.41
C THR A 185 -4.34 13.31 -0.17
N ILE A 186 -4.88 12.09 -0.03
CA ILE A 186 -6.32 11.86 0.18
C ILE A 186 -6.75 12.37 1.57
N SER A 187 -5.90 12.19 2.57
CA SER A 187 -6.19 12.51 3.97
C SER A 187 -5.94 13.98 4.33
N ALA A 188 -5.13 14.70 3.56
CA ALA A 188 -4.77 16.11 3.77
C ALA A 188 -6.02 16.98 4.01
N ARG A 189 -5.93 18.00 4.87
CA ARG A 189 -7.04 18.95 5.12
C ARG A 189 -6.97 20.16 4.21
N GLY A 190 -5.77 20.61 3.87
CA GLY A 190 -5.54 21.69 2.92
C GLY A 190 -5.47 21.22 1.47
N ARG A 191 -5.79 22.11 0.52
CA ARG A 191 -5.58 21.87 -0.92
C ARG A 191 -4.09 21.91 -1.28
N ILE A 192 -3.36 22.86 -0.71
CA ILE A 192 -1.91 23.00 -0.91
C ILE A 192 -1.19 21.78 -0.36
N GLU A 193 -1.52 21.39 0.88
CA GLU A 193 -0.99 20.17 1.50
C GLU A 193 -1.24 18.92 0.62
N ALA A 194 -2.45 18.76 0.07
CA ALA A 194 -2.76 17.68 -0.85
C ALA A 194 -1.93 17.75 -2.14
N ALA A 195 -1.74 18.94 -2.72
CA ALA A 195 -0.92 19.14 -3.91
C ALA A 195 0.56 18.83 -3.66
N CYS A 196 1.11 19.22 -2.50
CA CYS A 196 2.47 18.89 -2.10
C CYS A 196 2.67 17.37 -1.98
N HIS A 197 1.76 16.67 -1.30
CA HIS A 197 1.82 15.21 -1.21
C HIS A 197 1.64 14.54 -2.59
N ALA A 198 0.80 15.08 -3.47
CA ALA A 198 0.63 14.56 -4.83
C ALA A 198 1.92 14.74 -5.65
N ALA A 199 2.60 15.88 -5.51
CA ALA A 199 3.90 16.12 -6.12
C ALA A 199 4.95 15.10 -5.61
N LEU A 200 5.02 14.88 -4.29
CA LEU A 200 5.90 13.85 -3.71
C LEU A 200 5.59 12.45 -4.22
N ALA A 201 4.31 12.10 -4.38
CA ALA A 201 3.90 10.82 -4.96
C ALA A 201 4.40 10.68 -6.41
N GLY A 202 4.31 11.74 -7.22
CA GLY A 202 4.83 11.76 -8.59
C GLY A 202 6.36 11.70 -8.67
N LEU A 203 7.06 12.40 -7.76
CA LEU A 203 8.51 12.33 -7.64
C LEU A 203 8.99 10.96 -7.15
N ALA A 204 8.17 10.21 -6.41
CA ALA A 204 8.47 8.82 -6.06
C ALA A 204 8.18 7.87 -7.22
N HIS A 205 7.04 8.01 -7.88
CA HIS A 205 6.66 7.16 -9.00
C HIS A 205 5.65 7.88 -9.90
N LEU A 206 6.07 8.24 -11.11
CA LEU A 206 5.28 9.10 -12.00
C LEU A 206 3.86 8.56 -12.30
N PRO A 207 3.63 7.24 -12.49
CA PRO A 207 2.29 6.69 -12.65
C PRO A 207 1.32 6.98 -11.50
N ALA A 208 1.81 7.31 -10.29
CA ALA A 208 0.95 7.73 -9.17
C ALA A 208 0.14 9.00 -9.49
N LEU A 209 0.67 9.88 -10.37
CA LEU A 209 -0.01 11.11 -10.78
C LEU A 209 -1.29 10.84 -11.56
N ALA A 210 -1.43 9.68 -12.21
CA ALA A 210 -2.67 9.29 -12.88
C ALA A 210 -3.88 9.25 -11.92
N VAL A 211 -3.62 9.04 -10.62
CA VAL A 211 -4.65 9.08 -9.58
C VAL A 211 -4.58 10.38 -8.78
N ALA A 212 -3.38 10.79 -8.35
CA ALA A 212 -3.21 11.90 -7.42
C ALA A 212 -3.56 13.26 -8.04
N ALA A 213 -3.14 13.53 -9.29
CA ALA A 213 -3.36 14.83 -9.92
C ALA A 213 -4.85 15.09 -10.20
N PRO A 214 -5.62 14.18 -10.84
CA PRO A 214 -7.06 14.40 -11.02
C PRO A 214 -7.81 14.53 -9.69
N TYR A 215 -7.41 13.79 -8.65
CA TYR A 215 -7.99 13.92 -7.31
C TYR A 215 -7.80 15.33 -6.73
N VAL A 216 -6.58 15.88 -6.80
CA VAL A 216 -6.28 17.25 -6.32
C VAL A 216 -7.04 18.28 -7.14
N MET A 217 -7.09 18.14 -8.48
CA MET A 217 -7.85 19.05 -9.36
C MET A 217 -9.34 19.09 -9.00
N LEU A 218 -9.96 17.91 -8.79
CA LEU A 218 -11.36 17.82 -8.37
C LEU A 218 -11.59 18.49 -7.02
N ARG A 219 -10.65 18.34 -6.08
CA ARG A 219 -10.71 18.97 -4.76
C ARG A 219 -10.57 20.50 -4.83
N CYS A 220 -9.76 21.01 -5.74
CA CYS A 220 -9.59 22.45 -5.99
C CYS A 220 -10.83 23.06 -6.65
N ALA A 221 -11.46 22.34 -7.57
CA ALA A 221 -12.60 22.82 -8.35
C ALA A 221 -13.97 22.75 -7.62
N GLY A 222 -14.05 22.05 -6.48
CA GLY A 222 -15.26 22.02 -5.63
C GLY A 222 -16.39 21.11 -6.13
N ARG A 223 -17.59 21.23 -5.53
CA ARG A 223 -18.73 20.28 -5.70
C ARG A 223 -19.27 20.12 -7.14
N ARG A 224 -18.94 21.02 -8.08
CA ARG A 224 -19.52 21.03 -9.44
C ARG A 224 -18.81 20.11 -10.45
N THR A 225 -17.76 19.39 -10.05
CA THR A 225 -16.89 18.67 -11.00
C THR A 225 -16.97 17.14 -10.98
N ALA A 226 -17.74 16.52 -10.10
CA ALA A 226 -18.03 15.08 -10.22
C ALA A 226 -18.57 14.69 -11.61
N PRO A 227 -19.50 15.44 -12.25
CA PRO A 227 -19.91 15.15 -13.63
C PRO A 227 -18.85 15.53 -14.67
N VAL A 228 -18.01 16.53 -14.41
CA VAL A 228 -16.92 16.95 -15.33
C VAL A 228 -15.77 15.93 -15.33
N GLY A 229 -15.46 15.31 -14.18
CA GLY A 229 -14.50 14.22 -14.08
C GLY A 229 -15.00 12.93 -14.73
N MET A 230 -16.31 12.65 -14.66
CA MET A 230 -16.93 11.57 -15.43
C MET A 230 -16.90 11.88 -16.94
N ALA A 231 -17.21 13.12 -17.34
CA ALA A 231 -17.15 13.55 -18.74
C ALA A 231 -15.71 13.53 -19.29
N ALA A 232 -14.72 13.97 -18.51
CA ALA A 232 -13.31 13.85 -18.84
C ALA A 232 -12.86 12.39 -18.92
N GLY A 233 -13.37 11.51 -18.04
CA GLY A 233 -13.18 10.07 -18.12
C GLY A 233 -13.80 9.43 -19.38
N VAL A 234 -14.98 9.91 -19.81
CA VAL A 234 -15.64 9.49 -21.06
C VAL A 234 -14.89 10.01 -22.29
N LEU A 235 -14.43 11.26 -22.26
CA LEU A 235 -13.60 11.84 -23.33
C LEU A 235 -12.23 11.15 -23.42
N ALA A 236 -11.63 10.79 -22.27
CA ALA A 236 -10.42 10.00 -22.20
C ALA A 236 -10.64 8.55 -22.63
N MET A 237 -11.81 7.94 -22.41
CA MET A 237 -12.20 6.66 -23.01
C MET A 237 -12.25 6.75 -24.54
N GLY A 238 -12.82 7.84 -25.08
CA GLY A 238 -12.84 8.12 -26.53
C GLY A 238 -11.44 8.37 -27.11
N ALA A 239 -10.55 9.02 -26.34
CA ALA A 239 -9.16 9.24 -26.74
C ALA A 239 -8.28 7.98 -26.60
N SER A 240 -8.57 7.08 -25.65
CA SER A 240 -7.84 5.82 -25.44
C SER A 240 -8.00 4.84 -26.61
N GLY A 241 -9.05 4.98 -27.42
CA GLY A 241 -9.25 4.21 -28.65
C GLY A 241 -8.44 4.71 -29.85
N ARG A 242 -7.65 5.78 -29.69
CA ARG A 242 -6.73 6.24 -30.73
C ARG A 242 -5.36 5.64 -30.49
N ASP A 243 -4.80 5.09 -31.57
CA ASP A 243 -3.45 4.55 -31.63
C ASP A 243 -2.46 5.66 -31.22
N TRP A 244 -1.92 5.59 -30.00
CA TRP A 244 -0.98 6.58 -29.48
C TRP A 244 0.32 6.64 -30.30
N SER A 245 0.56 5.63 -31.14
CA SER A 245 1.58 5.58 -32.18
C SER A 245 1.45 6.71 -33.21
N ALA A 246 0.25 7.24 -33.44
CA ALA A 246 0.00 8.33 -34.39
C ALA A 246 0.32 9.73 -33.83
N LEU A 247 0.52 9.86 -32.51
CA LEU A 247 0.92 11.12 -31.86
C LEU A 247 2.44 11.28 -31.74
N VAL A 248 3.21 10.26 -32.12
CA VAL A 248 4.67 10.32 -32.22
C VAL A 248 5.01 10.64 -33.67
N SER A 249 5.48 11.85 -33.95
CA SER A 249 6.02 12.19 -35.26
C SER A 249 7.24 11.30 -35.55
N SER A 250 7.32 10.73 -36.75
CA SER A 250 8.43 9.86 -37.17
C SER A 250 9.81 10.54 -37.13
N ASP A 251 9.83 11.87 -37.02
CA ASP A 251 11.06 12.69 -36.94
C ASP A 251 11.61 12.88 -35.52
N GLN A 252 10.97 12.34 -34.47
CA GLN A 252 11.46 12.42 -33.08
C GLN A 252 11.65 11.03 -32.45
N ALA A 253 12.36 10.15 -33.16
CA ALA A 253 12.75 8.82 -32.67
C ALA A 253 13.59 8.85 -31.36
N ASP A 254 14.16 10.00 -30.99
CA ASP A 254 14.95 10.21 -29.75
C ASP A 254 14.15 10.80 -28.57
N SER A 255 12.83 10.97 -28.70
CA SER A 255 12.00 11.50 -27.62
C SER A 255 11.78 10.47 -26.51
N TYR A 256 12.06 10.86 -25.26
CA TYR A 256 11.82 10.09 -24.03
C TYR A 256 10.43 9.41 -23.94
N LEU A 257 9.42 10.03 -24.56
CA LEU A 257 8.05 9.51 -24.66
C LEU A 257 7.94 8.29 -25.59
N SER A 258 8.67 8.26 -26.70
CA SER A 258 8.69 7.16 -27.69
C SER A 258 9.22 5.86 -27.08
N GLY A 259 10.35 5.92 -26.37
CA GLY A 259 10.95 4.77 -25.68
C GLY A 259 10.08 4.20 -24.55
N LYS A 260 9.33 5.06 -23.84
CA LYS A 260 8.39 4.63 -22.79
C LYS A 260 7.12 4.00 -23.37
N VAL A 261 6.58 4.51 -24.47
CA VAL A 261 5.38 3.95 -25.13
C VAL A 261 5.64 2.53 -25.66
N GLY A 262 6.81 2.26 -26.27
CA GLY A 262 7.19 0.90 -26.71
C GLY A 262 7.44 -0.07 -25.55
N LEU A 263 7.92 0.44 -24.41
CA LEU A 263 7.99 -0.35 -23.18
C LEU A 263 6.60 -0.66 -22.62
N TYR A 264 5.61 0.23 -22.75
CA TYR A 264 4.30 0.08 -22.09
C TYR A 264 3.26 -0.75 -22.84
N THR A 265 3.57 -1.26 -24.03
CA THR A 265 2.69 -2.10 -24.87
C THR A 265 3.04 -3.58 -24.87
N SER A 266 4.22 -3.99 -24.39
CA SER A 266 4.64 -5.40 -24.34
C SER A 266 4.26 -6.08 -23.03
N TRP A 267 3.03 -6.60 -22.97
CA TRP A 267 2.68 -7.70 -22.07
C TRP A 267 1.91 -8.75 -22.87
N GLU A 268 2.39 -9.98 -22.83
CA GLU A 268 1.74 -11.15 -23.43
C GLU A 268 0.32 -11.36 -22.85
N ASN A 269 -0.70 -11.20 -23.70
CA ASN A 269 -2.00 -11.90 -23.72
C ASN A 269 -2.73 -12.22 -22.38
N GLY A 270 -2.50 -11.49 -21.30
CA GLY A 270 -3.36 -11.54 -20.11
C GLY A 270 -4.63 -10.72 -20.35
N SER A 271 -5.82 -11.31 -20.10
CA SER A 271 -7.07 -10.57 -20.34
C SER A 271 -7.26 -9.45 -19.31
N THR A 272 -6.90 -8.21 -19.69
CA THR A 272 -7.17 -6.98 -18.93
C THR A 272 -8.66 -6.83 -18.58
N PHE A 273 -9.53 -7.51 -19.34
CA PHE A 273 -10.96 -7.62 -19.10
C PHE A 273 -11.30 -8.21 -17.72
N ASN A 274 -10.71 -9.36 -17.35
CA ASN A 274 -11.03 -10.02 -16.07
C ASN A 274 -10.59 -9.17 -14.87
N VAL A 275 -9.42 -8.53 -14.98
CA VAL A 275 -8.88 -7.61 -13.96
C VAL A 275 -9.77 -6.37 -13.82
N THR A 276 -10.23 -5.81 -14.95
CA THR A 276 -11.14 -4.66 -14.96
C THR A 276 -12.52 -5.02 -14.37
N LEU A 277 -13.06 -6.20 -14.71
CA LEU A 277 -14.32 -6.68 -14.14
C LEU A 277 -14.22 -6.84 -12.62
N PHE A 278 -13.13 -7.44 -12.13
CA PHE A 278 -12.85 -7.56 -10.71
C PHE A 278 -12.75 -6.18 -10.03
N ALA A 279 -12.02 -5.23 -10.63
CA ALA A 279 -11.91 -3.87 -10.13
C ALA A 279 -13.29 -3.18 -10.05
N CYS A 280 -14.14 -3.34 -11.07
CA CYS A 280 -15.50 -2.84 -11.07
C CYS A 280 -16.36 -3.46 -9.96
N MET A 281 -16.26 -4.78 -9.74
CA MET A 281 -16.97 -5.46 -8.65
C MET A 281 -16.50 -4.96 -7.28
N LEU A 282 -15.20 -4.80 -7.07
CA LEU A 282 -14.64 -4.28 -5.82
C LEU A 282 -15.07 -2.82 -5.56
N TYR A 283 -15.07 -1.99 -6.60
CA TYR A 283 -15.60 -0.63 -6.54
C TYR A 283 -17.10 -0.62 -6.18
N ALA A 284 -17.89 -1.45 -6.86
CA ALA A 284 -19.32 -1.60 -6.60
C ALA A 284 -19.57 -2.09 -5.18
N LEU A 285 -18.78 -3.04 -4.66
CA LEU A 285 -18.84 -3.51 -3.29
C LEU A 285 -18.58 -2.38 -2.29
N CYS A 286 -17.51 -1.60 -2.47
CA CYS A 286 -17.22 -0.45 -1.59
C CYS A 286 -18.37 0.57 -1.61
N ARG A 287 -18.93 0.85 -2.79
CA ARG A 287 -20.08 1.76 -2.95
C ARG A 287 -21.35 1.21 -2.32
N ALA A 288 -21.67 -0.06 -2.54
CA ALA A 288 -22.84 -0.73 -1.99
C ALA A 288 -22.78 -0.81 -0.47
N LEU A 289 -21.62 -1.17 0.11
CA LEU A 289 -21.41 -1.18 1.55
C LEU A 289 -21.54 0.22 2.15
N TRP A 290 -21.00 1.24 1.50
CA TRP A 290 -21.17 2.63 1.95
C TRP A 290 -22.63 3.10 1.88
N GLN A 291 -23.34 2.76 0.80
CA GLN A 291 -24.74 3.15 0.61
C GLN A 291 -25.70 2.40 1.53
N GLY A 292 -25.51 1.09 1.70
CA GLY A 292 -26.31 0.24 2.59
C GLY A 292 -26.11 0.57 4.07
N ASN A 293 -24.94 1.10 4.43
CA ASN A 293 -24.63 1.58 5.78
C ASN A 293 -24.71 3.11 5.91
N ARG A 294 -25.41 3.81 4.99
CA ARG A 294 -25.63 5.28 5.03
C ARG A 294 -26.14 5.74 6.41
N PRO A 295 -25.96 7.03 6.76
CA PRO A 295 -26.07 7.54 8.13
C PRO A 295 -27.43 7.32 8.79
N ARG A 296 -27.61 6.14 9.38
CA ARG A 296 -28.21 6.00 10.71
C ARG A 296 -27.09 6.07 11.77
N HIS A 297 -26.14 6.98 11.55
CA HIS A 297 -24.88 7.12 12.28
C HIS A 297 -25.09 7.74 13.66
N ALA A 298 -25.55 6.94 14.62
CA ALA A 298 -25.52 7.33 16.02
C ALA A 298 -24.10 7.24 16.64
N THR A 299 -23.11 6.63 15.95
CA THR A 299 -21.81 6.26 16.55
C THR A 299 -20.54 6.70 15.80
N ALA A 300 -20.62 7.18 14.55
CA ALA A 300 -19.45 7.57 13.77
C ALA A 300 -19.19 9.09 13.85
N ASP A 301 -17.95 9.48 14.17
CA ASP A 301 -17.53 10.88 14.18
C ASP A 301 -17.64 11.49 12.77
N ARG A 302 -18.11 12.74 12.68
CA ARG A 302 -18.22 13.51 11.43
C ARG A 302 -16.91 13.55 10.65
N ARG A 303 -15.79 13.62 11.38
CA ARG A 303 -14.45 13.56 10.78
C ARG A 303 -14.19 12.23 10.06
N ALA A 304 -14.58 11.11 10.64
CA ALA A 304 -14.38 9.78 10.06
C ALA A 304 -15.21 9.60 8.77
N ILE A 305 -16.43 10.14 8.77
CA ILE A 305 -17.31 10.17 7.59
C ILE A 305 -16.67 10.97 6.45
N ASP A 306 -16.18 12.18 6.74
CA ASP A 306 -15.54 13.05 5.73
C ASP A 306 -14.31 12.40 5.11
N VAL A 307 -13.52 11.68 5.91
CA VAL A 307 -12.35 10.93 5.46
C VAL A 307 -12.77 9.78 4.54
N THR A 308 -13.74 8.96 4.93
CA THR A 308 -14.25 7.86 4.08
C THR A 308 -14.79 8.38 2.74
N GLN A 309 -15.47 9.53 2.74
CA GLN A 309 -15.94 10.16 1.50
C GLN A 309 -14.79 10.58 0.58
N ARG A 310 -13.68 11.09 1.13
CA ARG A 310 -12.48 11.42 0.34
C ARG A 310 -11.84 10.18 -0.27
N TYR A 311 -11.76 9.08 0.48
CA TYR A 311 -11.27 7.80 -0.03
C TYR A 311 -12.19 7.23 -1.11
N LEU A 312 -13.51 7.33 -0.97
CA LEU A 312 -14.46 6.94 -2.02
C LEU A 312 -14.32 7.79 -3.29
N LEU A 313 -14.05 9.10 -3.15
CA LEU A 313 -13.77 9.97 -4.28
C LEU A 313 -12.46 9.56 -4.97
N ALA A 314 -11.39 9.36 -4.20
CA ALA A 314 -10.10 8.90 -4.72
C ALA A 314 -10.22 7.54 -5.41
N LEU A 315 -11.02 6.63 -4.86
CA LEU A 315 -11.31 5.33 -5.45
C LEU A 315 -12.04 5.47 -6.79
N THR A 316 -13.01 6.39 -6.91
CA THR A 316 -13.65 6.70 -8.20
C THR A 316 -12.66 7.27 -9.21
N VAL A 317 -11.79 8.18 -8.79
CA VAL A 317 -10.73 8.71 -9.66
C VAL A 317 -9.81 7.61 -10.15
N ALA A 318 -9.38 6.71 -9.25
CA ALA A 318 -8.54 5.58 -9.59
C ALA A 318 -9.24 4.60 -10.54
N ALA A 319 -10.54 4.35 -10.35
CA ALA A 319 -11.34 3.51 -11.25
C ALA A 319 -11.44 4.12 -12.66
N VAL A 320 -11.64 5.43 -12.76
CA VAL A 320 -11.64 6.14 -14.05
C VAL A 320 -10.26 6.06 -14.70
N ALA A 321 -9.18 6.30 -13.95
CA ALA A 321 -7.82 6.19 -14.45
C ALA A 321 -7.51 4.77 -14.96
N LEU A 322 -8.00 3.74 -14.28
CA LEU A 322 -7.87 2.33 -14.70
C LEU A 322 -8.54 2.08 -16.05
N VAL A 323 -9.77 2.56 -16.23
CA VAL A 323 -10.51 2.38 -17.48
C VAL A 323 -9.86 3.15 -18.64
N VAL A 324 -9.37 4.36 -18.37
CA VAL A 324 -8.66 5.19 -19.36
C VAL A 324 -7.35 4.54 -19.79
N THR A 325 -6.64 3.88 -18.88
CA THR A 325 -5.32 3.29 -19.14
C THR A 325 -5.38 1.85 -19.64
N ARG A 326 -6.58 1.28 -19.87
CA ARG A 326 -6.79 -0.14 -20.25
C ARG A 326 -5.98 -0.64 -21.44
N HIS A 327 -5.63 0.26 -22.36
CA HIS A 327 -4.89 -0.05 -23.59
C HIS A 327 -3.37 0.12 -23.44
N MET A 328 -2.91 0.67 -22.32
CA MET A 328 -1.49 0.86 -21.98
C MET A 328 -1.11 -0.16 -20.90
N THR A 329 -0.84 -1.41 -21.27
CA THR A 329 -0.79 -2.57 -20.36
C THR A 329 0.09 -2.35 -19.13
N LYS A 330 1.29 -1.80 -19.28
CA LYS A 330 2.16 -1.52 -18.12
C LYS A 330 1.67 -0.37 -17.25
N VAL A 331 1.15 0.71 -17.85
CA VAL A 331 0.57 1.82 -17.07
C VAL A 331 -0.67 1.36 -16.32
N TYR A 332 -1.50 0.54 -16.97
CA TYR A 332 -2.68 -0.09 -16.39
C TYR A 332 -2.34 -0.91 -15.15
N GLU A 333 -1.33 -1.77 -15.22
CA GLU A 333 -0.88 -2.57 -14.07
C GLU A 333 -0.49 -1.69 -12.88
N ARG A 334 0.29 -0.63 -13.14
CA ARG A 334 0.73 0.30 -12.09
C ARG A 334 -0.45 1.08 -11.49
N VAL A 335 -1.40 1.49 -12.30
CA VAL A 335 -2.63 2.17 -11.85
C VAL A 335 -3.56 1.21 -11.10
N TYR A 336 -3.68 -0.04 -11.55
CA TYR A 336 -4.48 -1.10 -10.93
C TYR A 336 -4.08 -1.34 -9.49
N ILE A 337 -2.79 -1.45 -9.24
CA ILE A 337 -2.24 -1.57 -7.90
C ILE A 337 -2.68 -0.40 -7.00
N TYR A 338 -2.57 0.85 -7.48
CA TYR A 338 -2.99 2.01 -6.69
C TYR A 338 -4.49 1.99 -6.41
N PHE A 339 -5.30 1.70 -7.44
CA PHE A 339 -6.74 1.49 -7.28
C PHE A 339 -7.04 0.45 -6.21
N PHE A 340 -6.37 -0.70 -6.27
CA PHE A 340 -6.63 -1.83 -5.41
C PHE A 340 -6.26 -1.51 -3.94
N VAL A 341 -5.09 -0.92 -3.69
CA VAL A 341 -4.68 -0.53 -2.33
C VAL A 341 -5.59 0.55 -1.74
N ILE A 342 -6.01 1.53 -2.55
CA ILE A 342 -7.02 2.53 -2.14
C ILE A 342 -8.36 1.85 -1.82
N ALA A 343 -8.77 0.83 -2.60
CA ALA A 343 -10.00 0.08 -2.37
C ALA A 343 -9.96 -0.68 -1.04
N LEU A 344 -8.86 -1.38 -0.73
CA LEU A 344 -8.70 -2.09 0.54
C LEU A 344 -8.76 -1.14 1.73
N MET A 345 -8.11 0.03 1.64
CA MET A 345 -8.19 1.04 2.68
C MET A 345 -9.62 1.59 2.83
N THR A 346 -10.29 1.87 1.71
CA THR A 346 -11.69 2.34 1.71
C THR A 346 -12.62 1.31 2.36
N LEU A 347 -12.47 0.04 2.04
CA LEU A 347 -13.23 -1.05 2.65
C LEU A 347 -12.97 -1.13 4.16
N SER A 348 -11.70 -1.02 4.57
CA SER A 348 -11.30 -1.07 5.98
C SER A 348 -11.89 0.09 6.78
N LEU A 349 -11.88 1.30 6.21
CA LEU A 349 -12.53 2.48 6.79
C LEU A 349 -14.04 2.27 6.95
N ILE A 350 -14.73 1.79 5.90
CA ILE A 350 -16.17 1.53 5.95
C ILE A 350 -16.49 0.51 7.05
N VAL A 351 -15.79 -0.63 7.08
CA VAL A 351 -16.06 -1.71 8.04
C VAL A 351 -15.78 -1.29 9.48
N SER A 352 -14.76 -0.47 9.72
CA SER A 352 -14.46 0.06 11.05
C SER A 352 -15.60 0.92 11.63
N GLN A 353 -16.44 1.49 10.75
CA GLN A 353 -17.57 2.35 11.10
C GLN A 353 -18.92 1.62 11.19
N ILE A 354 -18.99 0.35 10.76
CA ILE A 354 -20.21 -0.46 10.85
C ILE A 354 -20.53 -0.76 12.33
N ARG A 355 -21.81 -0.62 12.71
CA ARG A 355 -22.32 -0.95 14.05
C ARG A 355 -22.15 -2.45 14.33
N ARG A 356 -21.93 -2.81 15.60
CA ARG A 356 -21.96 -4.21 16.06
C ARG A 356 -23.26 -4.89 15.61
N GLY A 357 -23.14 -6.10 15.09
CA GLY A 357 -24.28 -6.88 14.61
C GLY A 357 -23.87 -8.06 13.73
N PRO A 358 -24.84 -8.91 13.33
CA PRO A 358 -24.55 -10.10 12.52
C PRO A 358 -23.94 -9.74 11.16
N PHE A 359 -24.34 -8.61 10.58
CA PHE A 359 -23.77 -8.12 9.33
C PHE A 359 -22.26 -7.82 9.43
N LYS A 360 -21.82 -7.14 10.50
CA LYS A 360 -20.40 -6.86 10.73
C LYS A 360 -19.61 -8.15 10.95
N ALA A 361 -20.19 -9.12 11.67
CA ALA A 361 -19.57 -10.42 11.90
C ALA A 361 -19.36 -11.14 10.57
N PHE A 362 -20.39 -11.19 9.71
CA PHE A 362 -20.31 -11.81 8.40
C PHE A 362 -19.23 -11.17 7.52
N VAL A 363 -19.17 -9.84 7.47
CA VAL A 363 -18.13 -9.12 6.69
C VAL A 363 -16.73 -9.41 7.24
N LEU A 364 -16.54 -9.41 8.56
CA LEU A 364 -15.25 -9.73 9.16
C LEU A 364 -14.87 -11.19 8.92
N CYS A 365 -15.79 -12.15 9.09
CA CYS A 365 -15.53 -13.56 8.77
C CYS A 365 -15.13 -13.75 7.30
N GLY A 366 -15.79 -13.05 6.37
CA GLY A 366 -15.40 -13.04 4.96
C GLY A 366 -13.99 -12.48 4.74
N ALA A 367 -13.64 -11.38 5.43
CA ALA A 367 -12.30 -10.81 5.38
C ALA A 367 -11.23 -11.74 6.00
N LEU A 368 -11.56 -12.47 7.07
CA LEU A 368 -10.67 -13.47 7.66
C LEU A 368 -10.46 -14.67 6.75
N GLY A 369 -11.53 -15.17 6.12
CA GLY A 369 -11.44 -16.26 5.15
C GLY A 369 -10.60 -15.87 3.93
N TYR A 370 -10.83 -14.67 3.37
CA TYR A 370 -9.97 -14.10 2.33
C TYR A 370 -8.54 -13.91 2.82
N GLY A 371 -8.38 -13.46 4.07
CA GLY A 371 -7.10 -13.28 4.75
C GLY A 371 -6.26 -14.55 4.74
N ALA A 372 -6.82 -15.63 5.29
CA ALA A 372 -6.15 -16.93 5.41
C ALA A 372 -5.84 -17.54 4.02
N TYR A 373 -6.82 -17.56 3.12
CA TYR A 373 -6.64 -18.09 1.77
C TYR A 373 -5.60 -17.30 0.96
N GLY A 374 -5.75 -15.96 0.94
CA GLY A 374 -4.90 -15.07 0.17
C GLY A 374 -3.45 -15.10 0.65
N PHE A 375 -3.25 -15.14 1.97
CA PHE A 375 -1.92 -15.21 2.55
C PHE A 375 -1.20 -16.53 2.20
N ALA A 376 -1.85 -17.68 2.42
CA ALA A 376 -1.30 -18.99 2.07
C ALA A 376 -0.96 -19.06 0.57
N LYS A 377 -1.93 -18.69 -0.28
CA LYS A 377 -1.75 -18.64 -1.73
C LYS A 377 -0.56 -17.77 -2.14
N ASN A 378 -0.41 -16.58 -1.58
CA ASN A 378 0.62 -15.66 -2.06
C ASN A 378 2.02 -16.04 -1.59
N LEU A 379 2.18 -16.59 -0.40
CA LEU A 379 3.46 -17.14 0.03
C LEU A 379 3.91 -18.29 -0.87
N ASP A 380 3.01 -19.23 -1.18
CA ASP A 380 3.32 -20.36 -2.04
C ASP A 380 3.67 -19.94 -3.48
N ASN A 381 3.10 -18.83 -3.96
CA ASN A 381 3.29 -18.33 -5.32
C ASN A 381 4.47 -17.36 -5.50
N GLN A 382 5.22 -17.05 -4.45
CA GLN A 382 6.33 -16.10 -4.49
C GLN A 382 7.66 -16.77 -4.10
N PRO A 383 8.22 -17.61 -4.99
CA PRO A 383 9.39 -18.44 -4.69
C PRO A 383 10.69 -17.65 -4.49
N PHE A 384 10.65 -16.31 -4.62
CA PHE A 384 11.82 -15.46 -4.47
C PHE A 384 11.90 -14.81 -3.09
N LEU A 385 10.83 -14.82 -2.29
CA LEU A 385 10.84 -14.15 -0.99
C LEU A 385 11.67 -14.93 0.03
N PHE A 386 12.32 -14.22 0.95
CA PHE A 386 13.17 -14.80 1.99
C PHE A 386 14.10 -15.91 1.46
N ARG A 387 15.00 -15.55 0.54
CA ARG A 387 15.94 -16.47 -0.14
C ARG A 387 15.29 -17.66 -0.88
N GLY A 388 13.98 -17.60 -1.10
CA GLY A 388 13.19 -18.68 -1.67
C GLY A 388 12.83 -19.80 -0.70
N ASP A 389 13.02 -19.60 0.60
CA ASP A 389 12.67 -20.56 1.64
C ASP A 389 11.55 -20.03 2.54
N VAL A 390 10.31 -20.20 2.07
CA VAL A 390 9.11 -19.81 2.82
C VAL A 390 9.00 -20.56 4.14
N TYR A 391 9.42 -21.82 4.19
CA TYR A 391 9.31 -22.63 5.41
C TYR A 391 10.26 -22.10 6.50
N ALA A 392 11.51 -21.78 6.13
CA ALA A 392 12.45 -21.14 7.03
C ALA A 392 11.89 -19.81 7.54
N TYR A 393 11.33 -18.96 6.69
CA TYR A 393 10.72 -17.69 7.12
C TYR A 393 9.64 -17.89 8.19
N LEU A 394 8.75 -18.87 8.02
CA LEU A 394 7.63 -19.13 8.91
C LEU A 394 8.05 -19.70 10.28
N THR A 395 9.23 -20.30 10.36
CA THR A 395 9.70 -21.05 11.54
C THR A 395 10.95 -20.45 12.21
N SER A 396 11.60 -19.48 11.57
CA SER A 396 12.80 -18.81 12.08
C SER A 396 12.53 -18.02 13.36
N SER A 397 13.49 -18.02 14.29
CA SER A 397 13.49 -17.10 15.42
C SER A 397 13.77 -15.66 14.96
N LEU A 398 13.53 -14.67 15.83
CA LEU A 398 13.82 -13.28 15.48
C LEU A 398 15.31 -13.05 15.18
N PHE A 399 16.20 -13.75 15.89
CA PHE A 399 17.64 -13.66 15.64
C PHE A 399 18.02 -14.24 14.28
N ASP A 400 17.42 -15.37 13.91
CA ASP A 400 17.68 -16.01 12.61
C ASP A 400 17.17 -15.15 11.44
N LEU A 401 16.00 -14.51 11.60
CA LEU A 401 15.47 -13.58 10.59
C LEU A 401 16.41 -12.41 10.29
N TYR A 402 17.17 -11.97 11.28
CA TYR A 402 18.08 -10.83 11.19
C TYR A 402 19.56 -11.20 11.12
N HIS A 403 19.89 -12.49 11.03
CA HIS A 403 21.28 -12.95 11.11
C HIS A 403 22.18 -12.31 10.03
N ASP A 404 21.77 -12.35 8.76
CA ASP A 404 22.49 -11.71 7.65
C ASP A 404 22.64 -10.20 7.86
N TYR A 405 21.59 -9.61 8.43
CA TYR A 405 21.53 -8.28 9.04
C TYR A 405 22.78 -7.88 9.80
N LEU A 406 23.05 -8.70 10.79
CA LEU A 406 24.02 -8.44 11.84
C LEU A 406 25.44 -8.74 11.36
N MET A 407 25.60 -9.74 10.49
CA MET A 407 26.90 -10.11 9.93
C MET A 407 27.45 -9.08 8.92
N GLU A 408 26.60 -8.24 8.31
CA GLU A 408 27.06 -7.15 7.42
C GLU A 408 27.65 -5.93 8.16
N PHE A 409 27.48 -5.84 9.50
CA PHE A 409 28.05 -4.79 10.33
C PHE A 409 29.41 -5.17 10.98
N GLU A 410 29.82 -6.44 10.87
CA GLU A 410 31.15 -6.94 11.25
C GLU A 410 32.10 -6.88 10.04
#